data_AF-A0A520BJ12-F1
#
_entry.id   AF-A0A520BJ12-F1
#
_cell.length_a   1.000
_cell.length_b   1.000
_cell.length_c   1.000
_cell.angle_alpha   90.00
_cell.angle_beta   90.00
_cell.angle_gamma   90.00
#
_symmetry.space_group_name_H-M   'P 1'
#
loop_
_entity.id
_entity.type
_entity.pdbx_description
1 polymer ?
#
loop_
_entity_poly.entity_id
_entity_poly.type
_entity_poly.pdbx_seq_one_letter_code
_entity_poly.pdbx_strand_id
1 'polypeptide(L)'
;MDQKIKPIIKWTGGKYREFALFKDHIPTFERYIEPFFGGGGVFFSLQPKTPVIINDKSTDLIQFYKQIGENGFKISLYQYATAWEEITQLANLLWEKSGQVFSKFIQQQIKLEELAESITAELPKLISQFPVLSDEHFTTDAAKFFICLKDSMLDKSVRIQRISGRESRVFDTSELKDHFETGIKSGMYLYFRMLMNKDANNAIFSEARTAANWYFVREFCYASMFRFNAKGEFNIPYGGIAYNKKNFRQKADLIFAPATQGLFENAEIHNQDFEALLSGIQLKSSDFI
;
A
#
# COMPACT_ATOMS: atom_id res chain seq x y z
N MET A 1 20.82 10.92 -22.28
CA MET A 1 19.40 11.16 -21.95
C MET A 1 19.21 10.64 -20.54
N ASP A 2 19.06 11.52 -19.56
CA ASP A 2 18.85 11.07 -18.19
C ASP A 2 17.55 10.26 -18.11
N GLN A 3 17.64 9.10 -17.47
CA GLN A 3 16.55 8.16 -17.34
C GLN A 3 15.36 8.85 -16.66
N LYS A 4 14.17 8.79 -17.26
CA LYS A 4 12.95 9.34 -16.64
C LYS A 4 12.57 8.50 -15.42
N ILE A 5 12.69 9.10 -14.24
CA ILE A 5 12.24 8.49 -12.98
C ILE A 5 10.75 8.82 -12.80
N LYS A 6 9.95 7.86 -12.36
CA LYS A 6 8.52 8.04 -12.11
C LYS A 6 8.29 8.26 -10.61
N PRO A 7 7.24 9.01 -10.23
CA PRO A 7 6.80 9.09 -8.84
C PRO A 7 6.62 7.71 -8.21
N ILE A 8 7.18 7.55 -7.01
CA ILE A 8 7.15 6.31 -6.25
C ILE A 8 5.82 6.08 -5.54
N ILE A 9 4.98 7.11 -5.41
CA ILE A 9 3.65 7.03 -4.81
C ILE A 9 2.60 7.66 -5.71
N LYS A 10 1.43 7.02 -5.79
CA LYS A 10 0.26 7.64 -6.44
C LYS A 10 -0.36 8.65 -5.48
N TRP A 11 -0.53 9.87 -5.97
CA TRP A 11 -1.08 10.99 -5.21
C TRP A 11 -2.15 11.74 -6.02
N THR A 12 -3.19 12.20 -5.34
CA THR A 12 -4.23 13.02 -5.96
C THR A 12 -3.62 14.34 -6.44
N GLY A 13 -3.86 14.70 -7.69
CA GLY A 13 -3.32 15.93 -8.27
C GLY A 13 -1.85 15.86 -8.70
N GLY A 14 -1.24 14.68 -8.77
CA GLY A 14 0.14 14.52 -9.24
C GLY A 14 0.37 15.09 -10.65
N LYS A 15 1.41 15.91 -10.81
CA LYS A 15 1.70 16.71 -12.02
C LYS A 15 2.72 16.10 -12.99
N TYR A 16 3.03 14.81 -12.83
CA TYR A 16 4.09 14.15 -13.61
C TYR A 16 3.84 14.15 -15.12
N ARG A 17 2.58 14.02 -15.56
CA ARG A 17 2.25 14.03 -17.00
C ARG A 17 2.12 15.45 -17.53
N GLU A 18 1.60 16.34 -16.70
CA GLU A 18 1.36 17.76 -16.99
C GLU A 18 2.66 18.56 -17.05
N PHE A 19 3.75 18.07 -16.46
CA PHE A 19 5.08 18.71 -16.53
C PHE A 19 5.50 19.07 -17.95
N ALA A 20 5.18 18.22 -18.94
CA ALA A 20 5.51 18.48 -20.34
C ALA A 20 4.86 19.75 -20.91
N LEU A 21 3.77 20.23 -20.30
CA LEU A 21 3.03 21.42 -20.73
C LEU A 21 3.68 22.72 -20.27
N PHE A 22 4.52 22.68 -19.22
CA PHE A 22 5.10 23.90 -18.64
C PHE A 22 6.62 23.84 -18.42
N LYS A 23 7.29 22.72 -18.74
CA LYS A 23 8.74 22.56 -18.58
C LYS A 23 9.57 23.70 -19.21
N ASP A 24 9.09 24.28 -20.31
CA ASP A 24 9.81 25.32 -21.06
C ASP A 24 9.64 26.72 -20.42
N HIS A 25 8.81 26.82 -19.37
CA HIS A 25 8.65 28.03 -18.55
C HIS A 25 9.46 27.98 -17.24
N ILE A 26 10.16 26.88 -16.97
CA ILE A 26 10.98 26.75 -15.75
C ILE A 26 12.23 27.61 -15.92
N PRO A 27 12.51 28.56 -15.00
CA PRO A 27 13.69 29.42 -15.08
C PRO A 27 14.97 28.63 -14.79
N THR A 28 16.12 29.23 -15.02
CA THR A 28 17.36 28.78 -14.38
C THR A 28 17.29 29.08 -12.88
N PHE A 29 17.63 28.11 -12.04
CA PHE A 29 17.59 28.26 -10.58
C PHE A 29 18.79 27.61 -9.91
N GLU A 30 19.09 28.04 -8.68
CA GLU A 30 20.16 27.50 -7.84
C GLU A 30 19.63 26.67 -6.67
N ARG A 31 18.33 26.75 -6.36
CA ARG A 31 17.64 25.92 -5.36
C ARG A 31 16.18 25.73 -5.78
N TYR A 32 15.68 24.51 -5.59
CA TYR A 32 14.29 24.15 -5.85
C TYR A 32 13.53 23.98 -4.53
N ILE A 33 12.33 24.53 -4.43
CA ILE A 33 11.51 24.50 -3.23
C ILE A 33 10.11 24.02 -3.66
N GLU A 34 9.60 22.93 -3.10
CA GLU A 34 8.23 22.44 -3.40
C GLU A 34 7.41 22.40 -2.10
N PRO A 35 6.65 23.48 -1.77
CA PRO A 35 5.94 23.58 -0.49
C PRO A 35 4.76 22.61 -0.32
N PHE A 36 4.27 22.07 -1.44
CA PHE A 36 3.12 21.16 -1.54
C PHE A 36 3.50 19.91 -2.33
N PHE A 37 4.41 19.12 -1.78
CA PHE A 37 5.06 18.05 -2.51
C PHE A 37 4.11 16.97 -3.04
N GLY A 38 3.15 16.54 -2.23
CA GLY A 38 2.28 15.43 -2.57
C GLY A 38 3.07 14.21 -3.06
N GLY A 39 2.83 13.79 -4.31
CA GLY A 39 3.57 12.68 -4.92
C GLY A 39 4.92 13.05 -5.57
N GLY A 40 5.34 14.32 -5.50
CA GLY A 40 6.57 14.83 -6.12
C GLY A 40 6.54 14.87 -7.65
N GLY A 41 5.36 15.05 -8.26
CA GLY A 41 5.20 14.92 -9.71
C GLY A 41 6.13 15.85 -10.51
N VAL A 42 6.32 17.08 -10.03
CA VAL A 42 7.25 18.06 -10.63
C VAL A 42 8.69 17.67 -10.30
N PHE A 43 9.02 17.44 -9.03
CA PHE A 43 10.34 16.97 -8.59
C PHE A 43 10.89 15.77 -9.38
N PHE A 44 10.10 14.70 -9.55
CA PHE A 44 10.51 13.51 -10.32
C PHE A 44 10.68 13.78 -11.82
N SER A 45 9.98 14.78 -12.36
CA SER A 45 10.11 15.18 -13.77
C SER A 45 11.31 16.11 -13.99
N LEU A 46 11.54 17.02 -13.04
CA LEU A 46 12.60 18.02 -13.06
C LEU A 46 13.97 17.41 -12.74
N GLN A 47 14.01 16.42 -11.84
CA GLN A 47 15.24 15.77 -11.35
C GLN A 47 16.34 16.78 -10.98
N PRO A 48 16.05 17.75 -10.10
CA PRO A 48 16.96 18.86 -9.80
C PRO A 48 18.32 18.35 -9.30
N LYS A 49 19.39 18.99 -9.77
CA LYS A 49 20.78 18.75 -9.32
C LYS A 49 21.27 19.78 -8.32
N THR A 50 20.43 20.74 -8.00
CA THR A 50 20.63 21.80 -7.01
C THR A 50 20.13 21.33 -5.63
N PRO A 51 20.45 22.05 -4.54
CA PRO A 51 19.75 21.90 -3.28
C PRO A 51 18.22 21.94 -3.45
N VAL A 52 17.52 21.10 -2.69
CA VAL A 52 16.07 20.96 -2.73
C VAL A 52 15.47 21.12 -1.34
N ILE A 53 14.35 21.83 -1.23
CA ILE A 53 13.51 21.88 -0.02
C ILE A 53 12.15 21.29 -0.38
N ILE A 54 11.78 20.18 0.27
CA ILE A 54 10.50 19.50 0.11
C ILE A 54 9.66 19.77 1.35
N ASN A 55 8.38 20.10 1.17
CA ASN A 55 7.43 20.17 2.27
C ASN A 55 6.07 19.64 1.87
N ASP A 56 5.34 19.11 2.84
CA ASP A 56 3.92 18.86 2.74
C ASP A 56 3.30 18.88 4.14
N LYS A 57 2.00 19.19 4.22
CA LYS A 57 1.27 19.15 5.49
C LYS A 57 0.99 17.72 5.96
N SER A 58 0.92 16.75 5.04
CA SER A 58 0.64 15.35 5.35
C SER A 58 1.81 14.70 6.10
N THR A 59 1.59 14.44 7.39
CA THR A 59 2.61 13.82 8.26
C THR A 59 3.02 12.43 7.79
N ASP A 60 2.07 11.54 7.48
CA ASP A 60 2.40 10.19 7.01
C ASP A 60 3.23 10.22 5.70
N LEU A 61 2.90 11.15 4.79
CA LEU A 61 3.63 11.32 3.53
C LEU A 61 5.08 11.73 3.78
N ILE A 62 5.27 12.75 4.62
CA ILE A 62 6.61 13.24 4.92
C ILE A 62 7.41 12.21 5.71
N GLN A 63 6.79 11.50 6.65
CA GLN A 63 7.44 10.38 7.33
C GLN A 63 7.89 9.31 6.33
N PHE A 64 7.05 8.94 5.35
CA PHE A 64 7.45 8.04 4.28
C PHE A 64 8.66 8.55 3.48
N TYR A 65 8.65 9.81 3.03
CA TYR A 65 9.77 10.36 2.26
C TYR A 65 11.06 10.49 3.08
N LYS A 66 10.97 10.79 4.38
CA LYS A 66 12.12 10.82 5.30
C LYS A 66 12.78 9.45 5.50
N GLN A 67 12.07 8.36 5.24
CA GLN A 67 12.60 7.00 5.36
C GLN A 67 13.31 6.54 4.07
N ILE A 68 13.29 7.31 2.98
CA ILE A 68 14.03 6.97 1.76
C ILE A 68 15.53 7.01 2.05
N GLY A 69 16.22 5.90 1.78
CA GLY A 69 17.64 5.75 2.12
C GLY A 69 17.87 4.90 3.36
N GLU A 70 16.87 4.80 4.24
CA GLU A 70 17.02 4.11 5.52
C GLU A 70 16.98 2.58 5.37
N ASN A 71 17.96 1.90 5.98
CA ASN A 71 18.06 0.44 5.91
C ASN A 71 16.91 -0.26 6.66
N GLY A 72 16.44 0.32 7.77
CA GLY A 72 15.29 -0.21 8.51
C GLY A 72 14.01 -0.18 7.67
N PHE A 73 13.82 0.89 6.88
CA PHE A 73 12.70 1.01 5.97
C PHE A 73 12.81 0.02 4.81
N LYS A 74 14.02 -0.16 4.27
CA LYS A 74 14.31 -1.23 3.29
C LYS A 74 13.87 -2.59 3.81
N ILE A 75 14.40 -3.02 4.95
CA ILE A 75 14.06 -4.33 5.53
C ILE A 75 12.54 -4.46 5.71
N SER A 76 11.90 -3.46 6.32
CA SER A 76 10.46 -3.49 6.59
C SER A 76 9.65 -3.58 5.29
N LEU A 77 9.97 -2.77 4.28
CA LEU A 77 9.25 -2.77 3.01
C LEU A 77 9.46 -4.08 2.22
N TYR A 78 10.67 -4.65 2.30
CA TYR A 78 10.91 -5.99 1.76
C TYR A 78 10.10 -7.06 2.52
N GLN A 79 9.93 -7.00 3.84
CA GLN A 79 9.03 -7.93 4.54
C GLN A 79 7.58 -7.85 4.02
N TYR A 80 7.03 -6.65 3.85
CA TYR A 80 5.66 -6.50 3.33
C TYR A 80 5.48 -7.06 1.90
N ALA A 81 6.45 -6.86 1.00
CA ALA A 81 6.33 -7.43 -0.34
C ALA A 81 6.60 -8.94 -0.38
N THR A 82 7.42 -9.50 0.51
CA THR A 82 7.51 -10.96 0.67
C THR A 82 6.20 -11.52 1.23
N ALA A 83 5.60 -10.88 2.25
CA ALA A 83 4.29 -11.28 2.75
C ALA A 83 3.19 -11.22 1.67
N TRP A 84 3.29 -10.27 0.72
CA TRP A 84 2.37 -10.19 -0.42
C TRP A 84 2.55 -11.35 -1.43
N GLU A 85 3.79 -11.80 -1.63
CA GLU A 85 4.09 -12.98 -2.44
C GLU A 85 3.61 -14.25 -1.74
N GLU A 86 3.89 -14.37 -0.43
CA GLU A 86 3.46 -15.48 0.41
C GLU A 86 1.93 -15.59 0.48
N ILE A 87 1.20 -14.49 0.67
CA ILE A 87 -0.28 -14.54 0.72
C ILE A 87 -0.87 -14.98 -0.63
N THR A 88 -0.17 -14.70 -1.74
CA THR A 88 -0.56 -15.18 -3.08
C THR A 88 -0.37 -16.69 -3.19
N GLN A 89 0.75 -17.21 -2.71
CA GLN A 89 1.02 -18.65 -2.70
C GLN A 89 0.07 -19.38 -1.74
N LEU A 90 -0.16 -18.83 -0.54
CA LEU A 90 -1.13 -19.30 0.42
C LEU A 90 -2.53 -19.40 -0.18
N ALA A 91 -2.98 -18.37 -0.92
CA ALA A 91 -4.27 -18.38 -1.59
C ALA A 91 -4.40 -19.53 -2.59
N ASN A 92 -3.35 -19.83 -3.34
CA ASN A 92 -3.34 -20.96 -4.28
C ASN A 92 -3.40 -22.31 -3.57
N LEU A 93 -2.57 -22.53 -2.55
CA LEU A 93 -2.57 -23.78 -1.78
C LEU A 93 -3.91 -23.99 -1.07
N LEU A 94 -4.46 -22.93 -0.46
CA LEU A 94 -5.74 -23.01 0.21
C LEU A 94 -6.90 -23.24 -0.78
N TRP A 95 -6.80 -22.72 -2.01
CA TRP A 95 -7.74 -23.04 -3.07
C TRP A 95 -7.73 -24.53 -3.45
N GLU A 96 -6.56 -25.16 -3.49
CA GLU A 96 -6.46 -26.61 -3.75
C GLU A 96 -7.16 -27.44 -2.67
N LYS A 97 -7.17 -26.96 -1.41
CA LYS A 97 -7.80 -27.66 -0.28
C LYS A 97 -9.29 -27.33 -0.12
N SER A 98 -9.67 -26.06 -0.28
CA SER A 98 -10.99 -25.54 0.08
C SER A 98 -11.79 -24.98 -1.11
N GLY A 99 -11.22 -24.94 -2.33
CA GLY A 99 -11.86 -24.34 -3.50
C GLY A 99 -13.13 -25.07 -3.95
N GLN A 100 -13.18 -26.40 -3.80
CA GLN A 100 -14.40 -27.18 -4.05
C GLN A 100 -15.49 -26.84 -3.03
N VAL A 101 -15.14 -26.76 -1.74
CA VAL A 101 -16.07 -26.38 -0.67
C VAL A 101 -16.60 -24.97 -0.89
N PHE A 102 -15.72 -24.03 -1.23
CA PHE A 102 -16.11 -22.68 -1.62
C PHE A 102 -17.09 -22.67 -2.81
N SER A 103 -16.79 -23.44 -3.87
CA SER A 103 -17.67 -23.53 -5.04
C SER A 103 -19.06 -24.09 -4.71
N LYS A 104 -19.12 -25.14 -3.88
CA LYS A 104 -20.39 -25.71 -3.37
C LYS A 104 -21.17 -24.68 -2.55
N PHE A 105 -20.49 -23.89 -1.72
CA PHE A 105 -21.13 -22.82 -0.97
C PHE A 105 -21.73 -21.76 -1.90
N ILE A 106 -20.98 -21.28 -2.90
CA ILE A 106 -21.51 -20.30 -3.87
C ILE A 106 -22.73 -20.85 -4.62
N GLN A 107 -22.75 -22.16 -4.91
CA GLN A 107 -23.87 -22.88 -5.54
C GLN A 107 -25.03 -23.22 -4.58
N GLN A 108 -24.97 -22.75 -3.32
CA GLN A 108 -25.98 -23.01 -2.28
C GLN A 108 -26.19 -24.49 -1.96
N GLN A 109 -25.17 -25.32 -2.16
CA GLN A 109 -25.20 -26.76 -1.88
C GLN A 109 -24.82 -27.11 -0.43
N ILE A 110 -24.10 -26.21 0.23
CA ILE A 110 -23.66 -26.34 1.63
C ILE A 110 -23.88 -25.02 2.37
N LYS A 111 -23.83 -25.07 3.71
CA LYS A 111 -23.95 -23.88 4.55
C LYS A 111 -22.62 -23.15 4.75
N LEU A 112 -22.67 -21.93 5.29
CA LEU A 112 -21.48 -21.12 5.53
C LEU A 112 -20.56 -21.76 6.58
N GLU A 113 -21.13 -22.46 7.56
CA GLU A 113 -20.41 -23.14 8.63
C GLU A 113 -19.46 -24.22 8.07
N GLU A 114 -19.92 -24.99 7.08
CA GLU A 114 -19.11 -26.01 6.42
C GLU A 114 -17.91 -25.42 5.66
N LEU A 115 -18.09 -24.24 5.03
CA LEU A 115 -16.99 -23.50 4.43
C LEU A 115 -16.02 -22.95 5.48
N ALA A 116 -16.55 -22.41 6.58
CA ALA A 116 -15.76 -21.90 7.68
C ALA A 116 -14.90 -23.00 8.35
N GLU A 117 -15.46 -24.19 8.53
CA GLU A 117 -14.73 -25.37 9.03
C GLU A 117 -13.59 -25.77 8.08
N SER A 118 -13.85 -25.84 6.77
CA SER A 118 -12.82 -26.15 5.77
C SER A 118 -11.66 -25.16 5.80
N ILE A 119 -11.95 -23.85 5.82
CA ILE A 119 -10.91 -22.81 5.89
C ILE A 119 -10.16 -22.89 7.22
N THR A 120 -10.87 -23.06 8.34
CA THR A 120 -10.27 -23.12 9.69
C THR A 120 -9.34 -24.32 9.86
N ALA A 121 -9.68 -25.47 9.26
CA ALA A 121 -8.87 -26.67 9.33
C ALA A 121 -7.53 -26.54 8.58
N GLU A 122 -7.49 -25.78 7.47
CA GLU A 122 -6.34 -25.76 6.56
C GLU A 122 -5.48 -24.51 6.71
N LEU A 123 -6.09 -23.33 6.92
CA LEU A 123 -5.39 -22.05 6.90
C LEU A 123 -4.21 -21.96 7.91
N PRO A 124 -4.32 -22.40 9.18
CA PRO A 124 -3.19 -22.34 10.12
C PRO A 124 -2.00 -23.21 9.69
N LYS A 125 -2.28 -24.43 9.18
CA LYS A 125 -1.27 -25.39 8.71
C LYS A 125 -0.52 -24.87 7.48
N LEU A 126 -1.21 -24.09 6.65
CA LEU A 126 -0.61 -23.47 5.47
C LEU A 126 0.17 -22.22 5.84
N ILE A 127 -0.34 -21.36 6.73
CA ILE A 127 0.38 -20.16 7.22
C ILE A 127 1.74 -20.54 7.81
N SER A 128 1.81 -21.62 8.59
CA SER A 128 3.08 -22.07 9.21
C SER A 128 4.18 -22.47 8.21
N GLN A 129 3.86 -22.58 6.91
CA GLN A 129 4.84 -22.87 5.86
C GLN A 129 5.48 -21.60 5.28
N PHE A 130 4.95 -20.43 5.62
CA PHE A 130 5.36 -19.14 5.07
C PHE A 130 6.09 -18.31 6.14
N PRO A 131 7.39 -18.05 5.97
CA PRO A 131 8.22 -17.49 7.03
C PRO A 131 7.79 -16.08 7.48
N VAL A 132 7.33 -15.22 6.57
CA VAL A 132 6.90 -13.86 6.97
C VAL A 132 5.48 -13.87 7.53
N LEU A 133 4.55 -14.63 6.94
CA LEU A 133 3.18 -14.73 7.44
C LEU A 133 3.07 -15.46 8.79
N SER A 134 4.02 -16.34 9.11
CA SER A 134 4.09 -17.06 10.40
C SER A 134 4.89 -16.33 11.48
N ASP A 135 5.60 -15.26 11.13
CA ASP A 135 6.39 -14.48 12.09
C ASP A 135 5.49 -13.58 12.96
N GLU A 136 5.50 -13.83 14.27
CA GLU A 136 4.77 -13.03 15.26
C GLU A 136 5.31 -11.60 15.38
N HIS A 137 6.56 -11.33 15.04
CA HIS A 137 7.08 -9.96 15.02
C HIS A 137 6.45 -9.15 13.88
N PHE A 138 6.32 -9.77 12.70
CA PHE A 138 5.69 -9.15 11.53
C PHE A 138 4.17 -9.07 11.66
N THR A 139 3.52 -10.13 12.13
CA THR A 139 2.07 -10.13 12.30
C THR A 139 1.64 -9.40 13.56
N THR A 140 2.48 -9.28 14.61
CA THR A 140 2.17 -8.63 15.90
C THR A 140 1.11 -9.34 16.76
N ASP A 141 0.19 -10.08 16.16
CA ASP A 141 -0.83 -10.88 16.82
C ASP A 141 -1.30 -11.96 15.82
N ALA A 142 -0.71 -13.15 15.89
CA ALA A 142 -0.99 -14.22 14.94
C ALA A 142 -2.45 -14.69 14.99
N ALA A 143 -3.06 -14.71 16.18
CA ALA A 143 -4.45 -15.12 16.35
C ALA A 143 -5.40 -14.11 15.66
N LYS A 144 -5.16 -12.82 15.86
CA LYS A 144 -5.96 -11.77 15.24
C LYS A 144 -5.71 -11.67 13.73
N PHE A 145 -4.49 -11.91 13.28
CA PHE A 145 -4.17 -12.01 11.86
C PHE A 145 -4.98 -13.13 11.20
N PHE A 146 -4.95 -14.34 11.77
CA PHE A 146 -5.75 -15.48 11.31
C PHE A 146 -7.24 -15.17 11.24
N ILE A 147 -7.81 -14.60 12.32
CA ILE A 147 -9.23 -14.22 12.36
C ILE A 147 -9.56 -13.25 11.23
N CYS A 148 -8.72 -12.24 10.99
CA CYS A 148 -8.95 -11.25 9.94
C CYS A 148 -8.91 -11.86 8.53
N LEU A 149 -7.99 -12.79 8.26
CA LEU A 149 -7.94 -13.53 7.00
C LEU A 149 -9.23 -14.34 6.80
N LYS A 150 -9.60 -15.15 7.79
CA LYS A 150 -10.78 -16.02 7.73
C LYS A 150 -12.07 -15.22 7.54
N ASP A 151 -12.30 -14.21 8.37
CA ASP A 151 -13.54 -13.43 8.34
C ASP A 151 -13.70 -12.70 7.00
N SER A 152 -12.62 -12.11 6.48
CA SER A 152 -12.63 -11.47 5.15
C SER A 152 -12.94 -12.45 4.02
N MET A 153 -12.46 -13.70 4.11
CA MET A 153 -12.82 -14.75 3.15
C MET A 153 -14.30 -15.12 3.24
N LEU A 154 -14.85 -15.30 4.44
CA LEU A 154 -16.26 -15.65 4.63
C LEU A 154 -17.19 -14.53 4.15
N ASP A 155 -16.89 -13.27 4.51
CA ASP A 155 -17.62 -12.09 4.03
C ASP A 155 -17.61 -12.01 2.50
N LYS A 156 -16.46 -12.26 1.89
CA LYS A 156 -16.33 -12.30 0.42
C LYS A 156 -17.17 -13.42 -0.17
N SER A 157 -17.15 -14.60 0.44
CA SER A 157 -17.92 -15.78 0.00
C SER A 157 -19.42 -15.46 0.00
N VAL A 158 -19.95 -14.92 1.11
CA VAL A 158 -21.36 -14.53 1.24
C VAL A 158 -21.75 -13.50 0.17
N ARG A 159 -20.88 -12.52 -0.08
CA ARG A 159 -21.10 -11.53 -1.14
C ARG A 159 -21.19 -12.17 -2.53
N ILE A 160 -20.31 -13.12 -2.85
CA ILE A 160 -20.31 -13.78 -4.17
C ILE A 160 -21.52 -14.71 -4.33
N GLN A 161 -21.90 -15.44 -3.29
CA GLN A 161 -23.11 -16.27 -3.28
C GLN A 161 -24.36 -15.40 -3.55
N ARG A 162 -24.46 -14.23 -2.88
CA ARG A 162 -25.56 -13.28 -3.09
C ARG A 162 -25.62 -12.76 -4.54
N ILE A 163 -24.47 -12.44 -5.13
CA ILE A 163 -24.39 -11.98 -6.53
C ILE A 163 -24.84 -13.10 -7.47
N SER A 164 -24.32 -14.32 -7.28
CA SER A 164 -24.71 -15.48 -8.11
C SER A 164 -26.21 -15.76 -8.05
N GLY A 165 -26.80 -15.70 -6.85
CA GLY A 165 -28.23 -15.97 -6.65
C GLY A 165 -29.17 -14.86 -7.14
N ARG A 166 -28.81 -13.58 -7.01
CA ARG A 166 -29.69 -12.45 -7.39
C ARG A 166 -29.56 -12.01 -8.84
N GLU A 167 -28.37 -12.15 -9.42
CA GLU A 167 -28.07 -11.63 -10.77
C GLU A 167 -28.05 -12.75 -11.82
N SER A 168 -28.45 -13.98 -11.45
CA SER A 168 -28.31 -15.19 -12.27
C SER A 168 -26.91 -15.37 -12.86
N ARG A 169 -25.89 -14.81 -12.18
CA ARG A 169 -24.51 -14.86 -12.63
C ARG A 169 -23.91 -16.20 -12.28
N VAL A 170 -23.50 -16.93 -13.31
CA VAL A 170 -22.70 -18.14 -13.18
C VAL A 170 -21.23 -17.75 -13.29
N PHE A 171 -20.48 -17.98 -12.21
CA PHE A 171 -19.04 -17.78 -12.20
C PHE A 171 -18.34 -19.05 -12.65
N ASP A 172 -17.35 -18.91 -13.54
CA ASP A 172 -16.47 -20.03 -13.84
C ASP A 172 -15.46 -20.28 -12.69
N THR A 173 -14.73 -21.40 -12.76
CA THR A 173 -13.75 -21.77 -11.74
C THR A 173 -12.62 -20.75 -11.59
N SER A 174 -12.23 -20.08 -12.68
CA SER A 174 -11.18 -19.05 -12.65
C SER A 174 -11.68 -17.80 -11.91
N GLU A 175 -12.89 -17.34 -12.20
CA GLU A 175 -13.50 -16.20 -11.51
C GLU A 175 -13.70 -16.49 -10.01
N LEU A 176 -14.14 -17.70 -9.67
CA LEU A 176 -14.27 -18.13 -8.27
C LEU A 176 -12.92 -18.12 -7.56
N LYS A 177 -11.85 -18.58 -8.23
CA LYS A 177 -10.48 -18.54 -7.70
C LYS A 177 -10.01 -17.10 -7.48
N ASP A 178 -10.25 -16.19 -8.43
CA ASP A 178 -9.92 -14.76 -8.27
C ASP A 178 -10.68 -14.14 -7.09
N HIS A 179 -11.95 -14.49 -6.89
CA HIS A 179 -12.72 -14.06 -5.73
C HIS A 179 -12.22 -14.64 -4.41
N PHE A 180 -11.81 -15.90 -4.39
CA PHE A 180 -11.22 -16.56 -3.24
C PHE A 180 -9.91 -15.90 -2.82
N GLU A 181 -9.00 -15.69 -3.78
CA GLU A 181 -7.75 -14.96 -3.58
C GLU A 181 -8.00 -13.53 -3.08
N THR A 182 -9.01 -12.85 -3.64
CA THR A 182 -9.39 -11.51 -3.18
C THR A 182 -9.83 -11.51 -1.72
N GLY A 183 -10.53 -12.56 -1.26
CA GLY A 183 -11.01 -12.69 0.11
C GLY A 183 -9.86 -12.69 1.12
N ILE A 184 -8.85 -13.54 0.89
CA ILE A 184 -7.70 -13.67 1.78
C ILE A 184 -6.77 -12.45 1.71
N LYS A 185 -6.50 -11.93 0.51
CA LYS A 185 -5.69 -10.70 0.33
C LYS A 185 -6.34 -9.47 0.95
N SER A 186 -7.66 -9.37 0.85
CA SER A 186 -8.44 -8.34 1.56
C SER A 186 -8.28 -8.46 3.07
N GLY A 187 -8.23 -9.68 3.63
CA GLY A 187 -8.00 -9.90 5.05
C GLY A 187 -6.64 -9.37 5.50
N MET A 188 -5.58 -9.69 4.76
CA MET A 188 -4.23 -9.20 5.04
C MET A 188 -4.19 -7.66 4.99
N TYR A 189 -4.80 -7.06 3.95
CA TYR A 189 -4.92 -5.62 3.83
C TYR A 189 -5.67 -4.98 5.03
N LEU A 190 -6.82 -5.54 5.41
CA LEU A 190 -7.64 -5.01 6.50
C LEU A 190 -6.92 -5.11 7.85
N TYR A 191 -6.16 -6.17 8.06
CA TYR A 191 -5.32 -6.35 9.23
C TYR A 191 -4.26 -5.25 9.35
N PHE A 192 -3.49 -5.02 8.28
CA PHE A 192 -2.45 -4.00 8.27
C PHE A 192 -3.00 -2.56 8.30
N ARG A 193 -4.17 -2.32 7.71
CA ARG A 193 -4.91 -1.07 7.87
C ARG A 193 -5.34 -0.83 9.32
N MET A 194 -5.80 -1.87 10.01
CA MET A 194 -6.14 -1.78 11.43
C MET A 194 -4.89 -1.46 12.26
N LEU A 195 -3.76 -2.12 12.00
CA LEU A 195 -2.49 -1.81 12.68
C LEU A 195 -2.01 -0.39 12.37
N MET A 196 -2.19 0.11 11.15
CA MET A 196 -1.88 1.50 10.79
C MET A 196 -2.69 2.50 11.63
N ASN A 197 -4.01 2.27 11.76
CA ASN A 197 -4.86 3.12 12.60
C ASN A 197 -4.50 3.00 14.10
N LYS A 198 -4.08 1.82 14.56
CA LYS A 198 -3.63 1.63 15.94
C LYS A 198 -2.33 2.38 16.21
N ASP A 199 -1.35 2.25 15.31
CA ASP A 199 -0.03 2.89 15.38
C ASP A 199 -0.13 4.42 15.37
N ALA A 200 -1.01 4.98 14.54
CA ALA A 200 -1.27 6.41 14.49
C ALA A 200 -1.83 6.99 15.80
N ASN A 201 -2.54 6.18 16.60
CA ASN A 201 -3.08 6.59 17.91
C ASN A 201 -2.14 6.26 19.07
N ASN A 202 -1.38 5.18 18.96
CA ASN A 202 -0.43 4.71 19.95
C ASN A 202 0.69 3.97 19.23
N ALA A 203 1.88 4.58 19.18
CA ALA A 203 3.02 4.06 18.46
C ALA A 203 3.36 2.62 18.92
N ILE A 204 3.23 1.68 18.00
CA ILE A 204 3.56 0.25 18.17
C ILE A 204 4.69 -0.20 17.25
N PHE A 205 5.02 0.61 16.24
CA PHE A 205 6.05 0.34 15.25
C PHE A 205 7.23 1.32 15.36
N SER A 206 8.38 0.90 14.82
CA SER A 206 9.45 1.84 14.49
C SER A 206 9.02 2.72 13.32
N GLU A 207 9.60 3.92 13.18
CA GLU A 207 9.27 4.85 12.09
C GLU A 207 9.40 4.19 10.70
N ALA A 208 10.43 3.37 10.51
CA ALA A 208 10.62 2.56 9.32
C ALA A 208 9.45 1.61 9.03
N ARG A 209 8.95 0.90 10.05
CA ARG A 209 7.83 -0.02 9.90
C ARG A 209 6.50 0.73 9.76
N THR A 210 6.32 1.87 10.42
CA THR A 210 5.18 2.78 10.24
C THR A 210 5.08 3.23 8.77
N ALA A 211 6.18 3.74 8.21
CA ALA A 211 6.23 4.16 6.80
C ALA A 211 5.99 2.99 5.82
N ALA A 212 6.56 1.81 6.09
CA ALA A 212 6.36 0.63 5.25
C ALA A 212 4.91 0.13 5.29
N ASN A 213 4.30 0.07 6.48
CA ASN A 213 2.89 -0.30 6.63
C ASN A 213 1.97 0.69 5.91
N TRP A 214 2.20 1.98 6.12
CA TRP A 214 1.44 3.04 5.46
C TRP A 214 1.54 2.92 3.93
N TYR A 215 2.74 2.71 3.39
CA TYR A 215 2.92 2.56 1.94
C TYR A 215 2.22 1.31 1.40
N PHE A 216 2.29 0.17 2.11
CA PHE A 216 1.53 -1.04 1.77
C PHE A 216 0.03 -0.77 1.72
N VAL A 217 -0.55 -0.18 2.77
CA VAL A 217 -1.99 0.15 2.82
C VAL A 217 -2.35 1.12 1.69
N ARG A 218 -1.53 2.14 1.42
CA ARG A 218 -1.78 3.12 0.36
C ARG A 218 -1.71 2.54 -1.05
N GLU A 219 -0.81 1.61 -1.28
CA GLU A 219 -0.70 0.94 -2.58
C GLU A 219 -1.91 0.01 -2.83
N PHE A 220 -2.44 -0.63 -1.78
CA PHE A 220 -3.50 -1.62 -1.91
C PHE A 220 -4.93 -1.10 -1.67
N CYS A 221 -5.09 0.14 -1.25
CA CYS A 221 -6.41 0.74 -1.05
C CYS A 221 -7.10 1.12 -2.38
N TYR A 222 -8.43 1.07 -2.39
CA TYR A 222 -9.24 1.41 -3.56
C TYR A 222 -8.92 2.82 -4.10
N ALA A 223 -8.59 2.85 -5.39
CA ALA A 223 -8.22 4.02 -6.18
C ALA A 223 -7.07 4.89 -5.61
N SER A 224 -6.33 4.42 -4.60
CA SER A 224 -5.32 5.18 -3.86
C SER A 224 -5.87 6.43 -3.16
N MET A 225 -7.15 6.39 -2.76
CA MET A 225 -7.87 7.51 -2.15
C MET A 225 -7.33 7.89 -0.77
N PHE A 226 -7.62 9.13 -0.39
CA PHE A 226 -7.44 9.67 0.95
C PHE A 226 -8.80 9.90 1.59
N ARG A 227 -9.15 9.07 2.58
CA ARG A 227 -10.37 9.26 3.36
C ARG A 227 -10.19 8.71 4.77
N PHE A 228 -10.62 9.52 5.71
CA PHE A 228 -10.60 9.23 7.14
C PHE A 228 -12.03 9.34 7.68
N ASN A 229 -12.34 8.61 8.75
CA ASN A 229 -13.59 8.77 9.46
C ASN A 229 -13.51 9.95 10.47
N ALA A 230 -14.59 10.21 11.20
CA ALA A 230 -14.65 11.27 12.21
C ALA A 230 -13.66 11.09 13.38
N LYS A 231 -13.10 9.89 13.56
CA LYS A 231 -12.05 9.60 14.55
C LYS A 231 -10.64 9.75 13.99
N GLY A 232 -10.49 10.20 12.74
CA GLY A 232 -9.20 10.31 12.06
C GLY A 232 -8.65 8.99 11.52
N GLU A 233 -9.42 7.90 11.55
CA GLU A 233 -8.95 6.58 11.11
C GLU A 233 -9.11 6.40 9.60
N PHE A 234 -8.10 5.84 8.94
CA PHE A 234 -8.15 5.54 7.52
C PHE A 234 -9.17 4.42 7.24
N ASN A 235 -10.10 4.66 6.31
CA ASN A 235 -11.28 3.81 6.12
C ASN A 235 -11.53 3.38 4.66
N ILE A 236 -10.50 3.39 3.81
CA ILE A 236 -10.61 2.93 2.42
C ILE A 236 -10.51 1.39 2.36
N PRO A 237 -11.38 0.69 1.62
CA PRO A 237 -11.32 -0.76 1.47
C PRO A 237 -10.16 -1.20 0.56
N TYR A 238 -9.89 -2.51 0.54
CA TYR A 238 -8.99 -3.11 -0.43
C TYR A 238 -9.47 -2.84 -1.87
N GLY A 239 -8.54 -2.66 -2.80
CA GLY A 239 -8.85 -2.33 -4.20
C GLY A 239 -9.59 -3.40 -5.00
N GLY A 240 -9.71 -4.63 -4.48
CA GLY A 240 -10.45 -5.73 -5.09
C GLY A 240 -9.61 -6.55 -6.07
N ILE A 241 -10.27 -7.34 -6.93
CA ILE A 241 -9.62 -8.35 -7.80
C ILE A 241 -8.48 -7.75 -8.64
N ALA A 242 -8.68 -6.54 -9.19
CA ALA A 242 -7.66 -5.89 -10.03
C ALA A 242 -6.34 -5.63 -9.29
N TYR A 243 -6.36 -5.64 -7.95
CA TYR A 243 -5.20 -5.40 -7.11
C TYR A 243 -4.47 -6.69 -6.71
N ASN A 244 -5.08 -7.87 -6.89
CA ASN A 244 -4.47 -9.16 -6.56
C ASN A 244 -3.12 -9.33 -7.27
N LYS A 245 -3.03 -8.87 -8.52
CA LYS A 245 -1.86 -9.04 -9.40
C LYS A 245 -0.83 -7.92 -9.28
N LYS A 246 -0.98 -6.97 -8.36
CA LYS A 246 0.01 -5.91 -8.17
C LYS A 246 1.34 -6.50 -7.71
N ASN A 247 2.42 -6.05 -8.35
CA ASN A 247 3.79 -6.39 -7.96
C ASN A 247 4.31 -5.36 -6.96
N PHE A 248 4.13 -5.64 -5.67
CA PHE A 248 4.60 -4.74 -4.60
C PHE A 248 6.14 -4.76 -4.47
N ARG A 249 6.79 -5.88 -4.82
CA ARG A 249 8.26 -5.97 -4.85
C ARG A 249 8.85 -4.95 -5.81
N GLN A 250 8.34 -4.89 -7.04
CA GLN A 250 8.79 -3.92 -8.04
C GLN A 250 8.65 -2.47 -7.56
N LYS A 251 7.61 -2.17 -6.77
CA LYS A 251 7.43 -0.86 -6.14
C LYS A 251 8.50 -0.58 -5.10
N ALA A 252 8.80 -1.55 -4.24
CA ALA A 252 9.88 -1.45 -3.27
C ALA A 252 11.25 -1.29 -3.97
N ASP A 253 11.52 -2.09 -5.00
CA ASP A 253 12.77 -2.04 -5.76
C ASP A 253 12.97 -0.67 -6.44
N LEU A 254 11.88 -0.05 -6.93
CA LEU A 254 11.94 1.30 -7.50
C LEU A 254 12.34 2.35 -6.46
N ILE A 255 11.88 2.22 -5.20
CA ILE A 255 12.23 3.16 -4.11
C ILE A 255 13.72 3.07 -3.78
N PHE A 256 14.28 1.86 -3.75
CA PHE A 256 15.69 1.62 -3.42
C PHE A 256 16.62 1.58 -4.64
N ALA A 257 16.11 1.91 -5.83
CA ALA A 257 16.95 2.06 -7.01
C ALA A 257 17.90 3.26 -6.79
N PRO A 258 19.21 3.14 -7.11
CA PRO A 258 20.17 4.22 -6.89
C PRO A 258 19.75 5.55 -7.53
N ALA A 259 19.15 5.49 -8.73
CA ALA A 259 18.64 6.67 -9.42
C ALA A 259 17.52 7.38 -8.62
N THR A 260 16.63 6.62 -7.98
CA THR A 260 15.55 7.18 -7.15
C THR A 260 16.11 7.77 -5.86
N GLN A 261 16.97 7.03 -5.16
CA GLN A 261 17.56 7.49 -3.89
C GLN A 261 18.41 8.75 -4.11
N GLY A 262 19.19 8.78 -5.20
CA GLY A 262 20.03 9.92 -5.57
C GLY A 262 19.26 11.22 -5.82
N LEU A 263 17.95 11.17 -6.10
CA LEU A 263 17.14 12.39 -6.18
C LEU A 263 16.97 13.05 -4.82
N PHE A 264 16.94 12.27 -3.74
CA PHE A 264 16.66 12.76 -2.39
C PHE A 264 17.92 13.12 -1.60
N GLU A 265 19.12 12.81 -2.09
CA GLU A 265 20.40 13.09 -1.40
C GLU A 265 20.61 14.58 -1.06
N ASN A 266 20.09 15.48 -1.91
CA ASN A 266 20.20 16.94 -1.73
C ASN A 266 18.90 17.57 -1.21
N ALA A 267 17.95 16.76 -0.72
CA ALA A 267 16.64 17.24 -0.30
C ALA A 267 16.55 17.41 1.23
N GLU A 268 16.23 18.63 1.67
CA GLU A 268 15.76 18.91 3.02
C GLU A 268 14.24 18.68 3.07
N ILE A 269 13.76 17.82 3.98
CA ILE A 269 12.35 17.37 4.00
C ILE A 269 11.65 17.87 5.28
N HIS A 270 10.64 18.71 5.10
CA HIS A 270 9.87 19.34 6.17
C HIS A 270 8.42 18.84 6.20
N ASN A 271 7.81 18.90 7.39
CA ASN A 271 6.37 18.66 7.57
C ASN A 271 5.76 19.87 8.29
N GLN A 272 5.47 20.92 7.54
CA GLN A 272 4.98 22.19 8.05
C GLN A 272 3.79 22.68 7.22
N ASP A 273 3.09 23.67 7.77
CA ASP A 273 2.28 24.54 6.92
C ASP A 273 3.19 25.28 5.91
N PHE A 274 2.72 25.48 4.68
CA PHE A 274 3.54 26.08 3.63
C PHE A 274 3.96 27.52 3.96
N GLU A 275 3.11 28.29 4.65
CA GLU A 275 3.41 29.66 5.05
C GLU A 275 4.49 29.68 6.14
N ALA A 276 4.40 28.74 7.09
CA ALA A 276 5.42 28.56 8.12
C ALA A 276 6.78 28.16 7.52
N LEU A 277 6.79 27.26 6.53
CA LEU A 277 8.01 26.90 5.79
C LEU A 277 8.61 28.13 5.11
N LEU A 278 7.83 28.83 4.28
CA LEU A 278 8.31 29.96 3.48
C LEU A 278 8.77 31.13 4.35
N SER A 279 8.13 31.36 5.50
CA SER A 279 8.55 32.39 6.46
C SER A 279 9.82 31.99 7.24
N GLY A 280 10.09 30.70 7.37
CA GLY A 280 11.21 30.15 8.13
C GLY A 280 12.51 30.02 7.32
N ILE A 281 12.44 30.15 5.99
CA ILE A 281 13.61 30.05 5.11
C ILE A 281 13.98 31.42 4.54
N GLN A 282 15.27 31.67 4.38
CA GLN A 282 15.74 32.86 3.67
C GLN A 282 15.59 32.64 2.17
N LEU A 283 14.56 33.25 1.57
CA LEU A 283 14.35 33.24 0.13
C LEU A 283 15.40 34.08 -0.61
N LYS A 284 15.82 33.60 -1.77
CA LYS A 284 16.81 34.21 -2.66
C LYS A 284 16.19 34.41 -4.04
N SER A 285 16.69 35.38 -4.80
CA SER A 285 16.24 35.59 -6.19
C SER A 285 16.56 34.42 -7.13
N SER A 286 17.46 33.51 -6.73
CA SER A 286 17.80 32.30 -7.47
C SER A 286 16.98 31.06 -7.09
N ASP A 287 15.99 31.20 -6.20
CA ASP A 287 15.07 30.11 -5.85
C ASP A 287 13.98 29.90 -6.92
N PHE A 288 13.67 28.63 -7.20
CA PHE A 288 12.46 28.25 -7.93
C PHE A 288 11.49 27.55 -6.96
N ILE A 289 10.29 28.13 -6.82
CA ILE A 289 9.19 27.67 -5.97
C ILE A 289 8.00 27.30 -6.85
#